data_AF-A0A1G2UJ45-F1
#
_entry.id   AF-A0A1G2UJ45-F1
#
_cell.length_a   1.000
_cell.length_b   1.000
_cell.length_c   1.000
_cell.angle_alpha   90.00
_cell.angle_beta   90.00
_cell.angle_gamma   90.00
#
_symmetry.space_group_name_H-M   'P 1'
#
loop_
_entity.id
_entity.type
_entity.pdbx_description
1 polymer ?
#
loop_
_entity_poly.entity_id
_entity_poly.type
_entity_poly.pdbx_seq_one_letter_code
_entity_poly.pdbx_strand_id
1 'polypeptide(L)'
;MKNTGFSIIEFIFAVVIASIIGFVITTFAKDILSLNSSAQSSMTAMLEGRKILSVMVTELRSTIPSALGSYPIESVATSTVVFFADVNSDDVADRVRYFLDPVTLSVKRGVILASGSPPAYTEQESFSTLITDISNGASTPLFDYYDGNYTGSSLPLSMPVNILDVRLVKITIKIERDPNRAPELTTLTSQAALRNLKDNI
;
A
#
# COMPACT_ATOMS: atom_id res chain seq x y z
N MET A 1 41.95 -59.25 20.69
CA MET A 1 41.02 -58.13 20.50
C MET A 1 40.21 -58.43 19.25
N LYS A 2 38.91 -58.68 19.39
CA LYS A 2 38.05 -59.13 18.28
C LYS A 2 37.44 -57.90 17.63
N ASN A 3 37.98 -57.48 16.48
CA ASN A 3 37.35 -56.43 15.68
C ASN A 3 36.11 -57.04 15.02
N THR A 4 34.93 -56.73 15.53
CA THR A 4 33.66 -57.05 14.89
C THR A 4 33.48 -56.12 13.70
N GLY A 5 33.62 -56.64 12.49
CA GLY A 5 33.33 -55.91 11.26
C GLY A 5 31.83 -55.67 11.10
N PHE A 6 31.46 -54.55 10.48
CA PHE A 6 30.08 -54.18 10.19
C PHE A 6 29.45 -55.19 9.21
N SER A 7 28.23 -55.64 9.50
CA SER A 7 27.51 -56.47 8.53
C SER A 7 26.98 -55.62 7.38
N ILE A 8 26.96 -56.17 6.15
CA ILE A 8 26.42 -55.50 4.96
C ILE A 8 24.97 -55.04 5.20
N ILE A 9 24.18 -55.84 5.91
CA ILE A 9 22.78 -55.49 6.21
C ILE A 9 22.69 -54.25 7.10
N GLU A 10 23.59 -54.14 8.06
CA GLU A 10 23.66 -53.07 9.06
C GLU A 10 24.08 -51.76 8.39
N PHE A 11 24.99 -51.84 7.41
CA PHE A 11 25.37 -50.72 6.55
C PHE A 11 24.20 -50.21 5.72
N ILE A 12 23.40 -51.10 5.12
CA ILE A 12 22.21 -50.73 4.34
C ILE A 12 21.20 -50.01 5.23
N PHE A 13 20.90 -50.53 6.42
CA PHE A 13 20.00 -49.87 7.36
C PHE A 13 20.51 -48.50 7.80
N ALA A 14 21.81 -48.36 8.07
CA ALA A 14 22.42 -47.09 8.43
C ALA A 14 22.27 -46.05 7.30
N VAL A 15 22.49 -46.45 6.04
CA VAL A 15 22.33 -45.55 4.88
C VAL A 15 20.88 -45.13 4.68
N VAL A 16 19.91 -46.05 4.84
CA VAL A 16 18.47 -45.73 4.73
C VAL A 16 18.06 -44.74 5.82
N ILE A 17 18.43 -44.99 7.07
CA ILE A 17 18.10 -44.09 8.19
C ILE A 17 18.76 -42.73 8.01
N ALA A 18 20.04 -42.69 7.63
CA ALA A 18 20.76 -41.45 7.36
C ALA A 18 20.12 -40.66 6.21
N SER A 19 19.62 -41.34 5.18
CA SER A 19 18.94 -40.70 4.04
C SER A 19 17.61 -40.10 4.46
N ILE A 20 16.81 -40.79 5.29
CA ILE A 20 15.55 -40.29 5.82
C ILE A 20 15.79 -39.06 6.71
N ILE A 21 16.77 -39.14 7.62
CA ILE A 21 17.13 -38.02 8.50
C ILE A 21 17.63 -36.83 7.66
N GLY A 22 18.49 -37.07 6.66
CA GLY A 22 18.96 -36.03 5.75
C GLY A 22 17.81 -35.37 4.98
N PHE A 23 16.84 -36.15 4.51
CA PHE A 23 15.66 -35.62 3.84
C PHE A 23 14.81 -34.73 4.77
N VAL A 24 14.58 -35.16 6.02
CA VAL A 24 13.85 -34.38 7.03
C VAL A 24 14.60 -33.09 7.39
N ILE A 25 15.93 -33.14 7.56
CA ILE A 25 16.72 -31.95 7.88
C ILE A 25 16.71 -30.96 6.71
N THR A 26 16.85 -31.43 5.47
CA THR A 26 16.86 -30.52 4.30
C THR A 26 15.50 -29.88 4.06
N THR A 27 14.39 -30.59 4.26
CA THR A 27 13.04 -30.02 4.18
C THR A 27 12.83 -28.98 5.28
N PHE A 28 13.16 -29.32 6.53
CA PHE A 28 13.07 -28.40 7.65
C PHE A 28 13.93 -27.14 7.49
N ALA A 29 15.16 -27.28 7.00
CA ALA A 29 16.04 -26.14 6.73
C ALA A 29 15.47 -25.21 5.65
N LYS A 30 14.89 -25.79 4.57
CA LYS A 30 14.20 -25.01 3.53
C LYS A 30 13.00 -24.27 4.10
N ASP A 31 12.21 -24.93 4.94
CA ASP A 31 11.03 -24.32 5.56
C ASP A 31 11.43 -23.12 6.43
N ILE A 32 12.43 -23.27 7.30
CA ILE A 32 12.94 -22.16 8.14
C ILE A 32 13.43 -20.98 7.30
N LEU A 33 14.25 -21.23 6.28
CA LEU A 33 14.78 -20.18 5.40
C LEU A 33 13.66 -19.48 4.63
N SER A 34 12.67 -20.25 4.18
CA SER A 34 11.50 -19.74 3.45
C SER A 34 10.62 -18.87 4.34
N LEU A 35 10.40 -19.27 5.60
CA LEU A 35 9.61 -18.53 6.59
C LEU A 35 10.31 -17.25 7.03
N ASN A 36 11.63 -17.32 7.26
CA ASN A 36 12.40 -16.16 7.70
C ASN A 36 12.45 -15.07 6.60
N SER A 37 12.75 -15.47 5.35
CA SER A 37 12.74 -14.53 4.22
C SER A 37 11.37 -13.92 3.96
N SER A 38 10.30 -14.72 4.03
CA SER A 38 8.91 -14.26 3.95
C SER A 38 8.56 -13.27 5.08
N ALA A 39 8.86 -13.62 6.33
CA ALA A 39 8.57 -12.77 7.49
C ALA A 39 9.32 -11.44 7.42
N GLN A 40 10.60 -11.46 7.05
CA GLN A 40 11.39 -10.25 6.86
C GLN A 40 10.83 -9.36 5.74
N SER A 41 10.43 -9.97 4.61
CA SER A 41 9.83 -9.24 3.48
C SER A 41 8.52 -8.57 3.86
N SER A 42 7.65 -9.26 4.61
CA SER A 42 6.41 -8.68 5.14
C SER A 42 6.66 -7.53 6.08
N MET A 43 7.63 -7.66 7.00
CA MET A 43 7.96 -6.58 7.92
C MET A 43 8.44 -5.34 7.18
N THR A 44 9.33 -5.51 6.19
CA THR A 44 9.79 -4.41 5.35
C THR A 44 8.64 -3.76 4.59
N ALA A 45 7.76 -4.55 3.95
CA ALA A 45 6.59 -4.05 3.23
C ALA A 45 5.63 -3.27 4.16
N MET A 46 5.44 -3.73 5.40
CA MET A 46 4.65 -3.00 6.40
C MET A 46 5.27 -1.66 6.78
N LEU A 47 6.58 -1.61 7.01
CA LEU A 47 7.28 -0.38 7.39
C LEU A 47 7.29 0.64 6.24
N GLU A 48 7.63 0.20 5.03
CA GLU A 48 7.61 1.04 3.83
C GLU A 48 6.19 1.51 3.50
N GLY A 49 5.21 0.60 3.53
CA GLY A 49 3.81 0.94 3.32
C GLY A 49 3.27 1.95 4.33
N ARG A 50 3.64 1.85 5.62
CA ARG A 50 3.30 2.85 6.65
C ARG A 50 3.93 4.21 6.37
N LYS A 51 5.21 4.24 5.95
CA LYS A 51 5.90 5.48 5.57
C LYS A 51 5.19 6.16 4.41
N ILE A 52 4.85 5.40 3.37
CA ILE A 52 4.11 5.89 2.20
C ILE A 52 2.73 6.40 2.60
N LEU A 53 1.97 5.65 3.39
CA LEU A 53 0.68 6.09 3.90
C LEU A 53 0.79 7.39 4.71
N SER A 54 1.85 7.55 5.50
CA SER A 54 2.10 8.80 6.22
C SER A 54 2.31 9.98 5.27
N VAL A 55 3.02 9.78 4.15
CA VAL A 55 3.19 10.81 3.12
C VAL A 55 1.84 11.14 2.48
N MET A 56 1.08 10.13 2.04
CA MET A 56 -0.26 10.33 1.46
C MET A 56 -1.21 11.09 2.40
N VAL A 57 -1.22 10.71 3.67
CA VAL A 57 -2.04 11.37 4.69
C VAL A 57 -1.58 12.80 4.92
N THR A 58 -0.28 13.06 4.88
CA THR A 58 0.26 14.41 5.04
C THR A 58 -0.18 15.30 3.88
N GLU A 59 -0.01 14.83 2.64
CA GLU A 59 -0.43 15.55 1.43
C GLU A 59 -1.95 15.79 1.39
N LEU A 60 -2.77 14.79 1.76
CA LEU A 60 -4.22 14.95 1.87
C LEU A 60 -4.61 15.93 3.00
N ARG A 61 -3.86 15.98 4.10
CA ARG A 61 -4.13 16.94 5.18
C ARG A 61 -3.75 18.37 4.82
N SER A 62 -2.86 18.57 3.85
CA SER A 62 -2.35 19.87 3.38
C SER A 62 -2.99 20.31 2.06
N THR A 63 -4.19 19.81 1.72
CA THR A 63 -4.91 20.22 0.51
C THR A 63 -5.21 21.71 0.50
N ILE A 64 -4.85 22.43 -0.54
CA ILE A 64 -5.15 23.85 -0.74
C ILE A 64 -5.98 24.06 -2.00
N PRO A 65 -6.68 25.20 -2.16
CA PRO A 65 -7.34 25.53 -3.42
C PRO A 65 -6.34 25.48 -4.57
N SER A 66 -6.81 25.14 -5.77
CA SER A 66 -5.99 25.14 -6.97
C SER A 66 -5.38 26.52 -7.23
N ALA A 67 -4.27 26.57 -7.97
CA ALA A 67 -3.66 27.81 -8.45
C ALA A 67 -4.63 28.63 -9.34
N LEU A 68 -5.68 27.98 -9.87
CA LEU A 68 -6.78 28.59 -10.63
C LEU A 68 -7.97 29.05 -9.77
N GLY A 69 -7.90 28.86 -8.45
CA GLY A 69 -8.99 29.18 -7.50
C GLY A 69 -10.08 28.11 -7.39
N SER A 70 -9.88 26.92 -7.98
CA SER A 70 -10.81 25.79 -7.88
C SER A 70 -10.80 25.14 -6.48
N TYR A 71 -11.86 24.36 -6.20
CA TYR A 71 -11.98 23.58 -4.97
C TYR A 71 -10.76 22.66 -4.74
N PRO A 72 -10.31 22.44 -3.49
CA PRO A 72 -9.10 21.66 -3.20
C PRO A 72 -9.13 20.19 -3.68
N ILE A 73 -10.32 19.62 -3.88
CA ILE A 73 -10.51 18.28 -4.44
C ILE A 73 -10.99 18.44 -5.88
N GLU A 74 -10.32 17.80 -6.83
CA GLU A 74 -10.74 17.79 -8.23
C GLU A 74 -11.70 16.63 -8.52
N SER A 75 -11.33 15.41 -8.09
CA SER A 75 -12.13 14.22 -8.33
C SER A 75 -11.84 13.09 -7.32
N VAL A 76 -12.83 12.25 -7.11
CA VAL A 76 -12.79 11.13 -6.16
C VAL A 76 -13.42 9.89 -6.77
N ALA A 77 -12.84 8.73 -6.48
CA ALA A 77 -13.29 7.41 -6.90
C ALA A 77 -12.76 6.34 -5.94
N THR A 78 -13.28 5.12 -6.03
CA THR A 78 -12.86 4.02 -5.14
C THR A 78 -11.38 3.65 -5.26
N SER A 79 -10.77 3.91 -6.41
CA SER A 79 -9.38 3.57 -6.73
C SER A 79 -8.53 4.78 -7.12
N THR A 80 -9.07 5.99 -7.07
CA THR A 80 -8.37 7.22 -7.47
C THR A 80 -8.83 8.40 -6.63
N VAL A 81 -7.91 9.26 -6.22
CA VAL A 81 -8.20 10.56 -5.63
C VAL A 81 -7.32 11.61 -6.29
N VAL A 82 -7.91 12.74 -6.67
CA VAL A 82 -7.19 13.89 -7.24
C VAL A 82 -7.52 15.14 -6.44
N PHE A 83 -6.48 15.83 -6.01
CA PHE A 83 -6.57 17.02 -5.18
C PHE A 83 -5.41 17.96 -5.47
N PHE A 84 -5.48 19.16 -4.91
CA PHE A 84 -4.44 20.18 -5.02
C PHE A 84 -3.73 20.34 -3.69
N ALA A 85 -2.41 20.36 -3.71
CA ALA A 85 -1.55 20.57 -2.55
C ALA A 85 -0.23 21.18 -2.99
N ASP A 86 0.40 21.97 -2.12
CA ASP A 86 1.79 22.37 -2.30
C ASP A 86 2.70 21.19 -1.92
N VAL A 87 3.41 20.62 -2.90
CA VAL A 87 4.28 19.44 -2.69
C VAL A 87 5.76 19.77 -2.72
N ASN A 88 6.14 20.95 -3.21
CA ASN A 88 7.53 21.39 -3.35
C ASN A 88 7.88 22.58 -2.43
N SER A 89 6.93 23.05 -1.61
CA SER A 89 7.03 24.17 -0.68
C SER A 89 7.31 25.52 -1.35
N ASP A 90 6.70 25.78 -2.50
CA ASP A 90 6.79 27.05 -3.23
C ASP A 90 5.54 27.95 -3.10
N ASP A 91 4.61 27.59 -2.20
CA ASP A 91 3.31 28.23 -1.98
C ASP A 91 2.36 28.18 -3.20
N VAL A 92 2.67 27.39 -4.22
CA VAL A 92 1.81 27.16 -5.40
C VAL A 92 1.14 25.79 -5.29
N ALA A 93 -0.16 25.75 -5.62
CA ALA A 93 -0.93 24.52 -5.55
C ALA A 93 -0.67 23.62 -6.75
N ASP A 94 -0.05 22.47 -6.52
CA ASP A 94 0.19 21.44 -7.52
C ASP A 94 -0.94 20.43 -7.57
N ARG A 95 -1.15 19.81 -8.73
CA ARG A 95 -2.17 18.79 -8.92
C ARG A 95 -1.59 17.41 -8.58
N VAL A 96 -2.11 16.78 -7.54
CA VAL A 96 -1.68 15.46 -7.05
C VAL A 96 -2.77 14.43 -7.32
N ARG A 97 -2.37 13.30 -7.90
CA ARG A 97 -3.24 12.17 -8.18
C ARG A 97 -2.67 10.90 -7.56
N TYR A 98 -3.43 10.26 -6.68
CA TYR A 98 -3.15 8.88 -6.29
C TYR A 98 -4.12 7.93 -6.97
N PHE A 99 -3.62 6.84 -7.53
CA PHE A 99 -4.45 5.87 -8.22
C PHE A 99 -3.87 4.46 -8.14
N LEU A 100 -4.76 3.47 -8.21
CA LEU A 100 -4.39 2.07 -8.45
C LEU A 100 -4.25 1.83 -9.96
N ASP A 101 -3.09 1.37 -10.39
CA ASP A 101 -2.89 0.83 -11.72
C ASP A 101 -3.32 -0.65 -11.73
N PRO A 102 -4.43 -1.00 -12.42
CA PRO A 102 -4.95 -2.37 -12.42
C PRO A 102 -4.10 -3.36 -13.22
N VAL A 103 -3.20 -2.87 -14.09
CA VAL A 103 -2.33 -3.73 -14.92
C VAL A 103 -1.10 -4.15 -14.12
N THR A 104 -0.48 -3.20 -13.43
CA THR A 104 0.73 -3.45 -12.64
C THR A 104 0.44 -3.76 -11.17
N LEU A 105 -0.83 -3.72 -10.75
CA LEU A 105 -1.28 -3.92 -9.37
C LEU A 105 -0.48 -3.05 -8.39
N SER A 106 -0.30 -1.77 -8.74
CA SER A 106 0.51 -0.85 -7.96
C SER A 106 -0.21 0.47 -7.69
N VAL A 107 -0.07 1.00 -6.48
CA VAL A 107 -0.49 2.37 -6.15
C VAL A 107 0.57 3.32 -6.67
N LYS A 108 0.15 4.26 -7.51
CA LYS A 108 0.99 5.29 -8.11
C LYS A 108 0.58 6.68 -7.64
N ARG A 109 1.58 7.55 -7.57
CA ARG A 109 1.44 9.00 -7.35
C ARG A 109 1.80 9.70 -8.65
N GLY A 110 0.87 10.49 -9.17
CA GLY A 110 1.07 11.43 -10.27
C GLY A 110 1.09 12.86 -9.74
N VAL A 111 2.01 13.68 -10.24
CA VAL A 111 2.08 15.12 -9.93
C VAL A 111 2.24 15.93 -11.19
N ILE A 112 1.46 17.01 -11.29
CA ILE A 112 1.62 18.06 -12.29
C ILE A 112 1.87 19.36 -11.54
N LEU A 113 3.05 19.94 -11.74
CA LEU A 113 3.39 21.25 -11.18
C LEU A 113 2.62 22.34 -11.92
N ALA A 114 2.14 23.34 -11.20
CA ALA A 114 1.55 24.52 -11.84
C ALA A 114 2.66 25.38 -12.47
N SER A 115 2.48 25.80 -13.72
CA SER A 115 3.46 26.65 -14.43
C SER A 115 2.77 27.78 -15.19
N GLY A 116 3.52 28.84 -15.50
CA GLY A 116 3.05 29.98 -16.28
C GLY A 116 2.41 31.13 -15.48
N SER A 117 2.02 32.19 -16.19
CA SER A 117 1.29 33.34 -15.66
C SER A 117 0.23 33.76 -16.69
N PRO A 118 -1.07 33.47 -16.46
CA PRO A 118 -1.65 32.82 -15.29
C PRO A 118 -1.23 31.34 -15.12
N PRO A 119 -1.25 30.80 -13.89
CA PRO A 119 -0.82 29.43 -13.60
C PRO A 119 -1.74 28.39 -14.26
N ALA A 120 -1.16 27.36 -14.86
CA ALA A 120 -1.87 26.26 -15.51
C ALA A 120 -1.18 24.90 -15.26
N TYR A 121 -1.94 23.82 -15.40
CA TYR A 121 -1.47 22.43 -15.22
C TYR A 121 -1.23 21.76 -16.57
N THR A 122 -0.32 22.31 -17.38
CA THR A 122 -0.07 21.84 -18.76
C THR A 122 1.14 20.93 -18.90
N GLU A 123 1.97 20.84 -17.87
CA GLU A 123 3.16 20.00 -17.87
C GLU A 123 2.82 18.49 -17.86
N GLN A 124 3.79 17.68 -18.25
CA GLN A 124 3.65 16.23 -18.20
C GLN A 124 3.55 15.73 -16.74
N GLU A 125 2.59 14.83 -16.49
CA GLU A 125 2.43 14.19 -15.18
C GLU A 125 3.66 13.32 -14.84
N SER A 126 4.30 13.63 -13.72
CA SER A 126 5.41 12.85 -13.16
C SER A 126 4.87 11.72 -12.30
N PHE A 127 5.22 10.48 -12.63
CA PHE A 127 4.74 9.29 -11.92
C PHE A 127 5.79 8.71 -10.99
N SER A 128 5.36 8.33 -9.78
CA SER A 128 6.12 7.53 -8.83
C SER A 128 5.29 6.31 -8.41
N THR A 129 5.90 5.12 -8.48
CA THR A 129 5.30 3.90 -7.94
C THR A 129 5.54 3.86 -6.43
N LEU A 130 4.47 3.77 -5.66
CA LEU A 130 4.53 3.77 -4.21
C LEU A 130 4.56 2.35 -3.65
N ILE A 131 3.52 1.57 -3.94
CA ILE A 131 3.32 0.23 -3.38
C ILE A 131 2.97 -0.72 -4.52
N THR A 132 3.56 -1.90 -4.54
CA THR A 132 3.28 -2.99 -5.49
C THR A 132 2.49 -4.11 -4.84
N ASP A 133 2.08 -5.10 -5.63
CA ASP A 133 1.41 -6.32 -5.16
C ASP A 133 0.08 -6.03 -4.45
N ILE A 134 -0.66 -5.06 -4.98
CA ILE A 134 -1.96 -4.66 -4.46
C ILE A 134 -3.03 -5.68 -4.85
N SER A 135 -3.76 -6.17 -3.85
CA SER A 135 -4.88 -7.10 -4.02
C SER A 135 -6.26 -6.46 -3.79
N ASN A 136 -6.32 -5.12 -3.68
CA ASN A 136 -7.60 -4.41 -3.66
C ASN A 136 -8.40 -4.67 -4.94
N GLY A 137 -9.58 -5.26 -4.80
CA GLY A 137 -10.56 -5.44 -5.87
C GLY A 137 -11.75 -4.48 -5.77
N ALA A 138 -12.77 -4.72 -6.61
CA ALA A 138 -13.98 -3.88 -6.67
C ALA A 138 -14.78 -3.82 -5.36
N SER A 139 -14.71 -4.86 -4.53
CA SER A 139 -15.37 -4.92 -3.21
C SER A 139 -14.53 -4.35 -2.07
N THR A 140 -13.28 -3.96 -2.34
CA THR A 140 -12.34 -3.43 -1.35
C THR A 140 -11.74 -2.14 -1.88
N PRO A 141 -12.45 -1.01 -1.80
CA PRO A 141 -11.98 0.27 -2.30
C PRO A 141 -10.64 0.64 -1.66
N LEU A 142 -9.77 1.27 -2.46
CA LEU A 142 -8.52 1.86 -1.98
C LEU A 142 -8.81 3.11 -1.17
N PHE A 143 -9.81 3.89 -1.60
CA PHE A 143 -10.25 5.13 -0.95
C PHE A 143 -11.74 5.06 -0.61
N ASP A 144 -12.03 5.26 0.67
CA ASP A 144 -13.36 5.52 1.20
C ASP A 144 -13.46 6.98 1.64
N TYR A 145 -14.62 7.59 1.45
CA TYR A 145 -14.85 9.02 1.71
C TYR A 145 -15.94 9.19 2.75
N TYR A 146 -15.77 10.15 3.65
CA TYR A 146 -16.70 10.43 4.73
C TYR A 146 -16.95 11.93 4.87
N ASP A 147 -18.13 12.25 5.37
CA ASP A 147 -18.56 13.61 5.66
C ASP A 147 -18.03 14.11 7.01
N GLY A 148 -18.40 15.34 7.37
CA GLY A 148 -18.02 15.98 8.64
C GLY A 148 -18.65 15.33 9.87
N ASN A 149 -19.65 14.47 9.69
CA ASN A 149 -20.37 13.80 10.76
C ASN A 149 -19.75 12.44 11.12
N TYR A 150 -18.62 12.08 10.52
CA TYR A 150 -17.95 10.81 10.78
C TYR A 150 -17.54 10.66 12.25
N THR A 151 -18.15 9.70 12.93
CA THR A 151 -17.89 9.38 14.35
C THR A 151 -16.95 8.19 14.56
N GLY A 152 -16.39 7.64 13.49
CA GLY A 152 -15.52 6.44 13.55
C GLY A 152 -16.19 5.13 13.15
N SER A 153 -17.53 5.12 13.03
CA SER A 153 -18.30 3.91 12.69
C SER A 153 -19.39 4.11 11.63
N SER A 154 -19.58 5.33 11.11
CA SER A 154 -20.54 5.57 10.03
C SER A 154 -20.07 4.95 8.71
N LEU A 155 -21.02 4.69 7.82
CA LEU A 155 -20.74 4.18 6.49
C LEU A 155 -20.09 5.26 5.61
N PRO A 156 -19.21 4.87 4.68
CA PRO A 156 -18.67 5.82 3.70
C PRO A 156 -19.77 6.35 2.78
N LEU A 157 -19.51 7.52 2.20
CA LEU A 157 -20.34 8.12 1.17
C LEU A 157 -20.44 7.18 -0.04
N SER A 158 -21.65 7.02 -0.57
CA SER A 158 -21.91 6.19 -1.74
C SER A 158 -21.38 6.84 -3.02
N MET A 159 -20.85 6.04 -3.94
CA MET A 159 -20.40 6.50 -5.26
C MET A 159 -21.58 6.74 -6.21
N PRO A 160 -21.54 7.79 -7.06
CA PRO A 160 -20.53 8.84 -7.13
C PRO A 160 -20.63 9.82 -5.94
N VAL A 161 -19.49 10.14 -5.33
CA VAL A 161 -19.42 11.02 -4.16
C VAL A 161 -19.43 12.49 -4.60
N ASN A 162 -20.25 13.31 -3.94
CA ASN A 162 -20.14 14.76 -4.06
C ASN A 162 -18.88 15.24 -3.32
N ILE A 163 -17.92 15.80 -4.06
CA ILE A 163 -16.64 16.25 -3.52
C ILE A 163 -16.79 17.31 -2.43
N LEU A 164 -17.88 18.09 -2.43
CA LEU A 164 -18.15 19.13 -1.45
C LEU A 164 -18.50 18.58 -0.06
N ASP A 165 -18.96 17.34 0.02
CA ASP A 165 -19.34 16.69 1.27
C ASP A 165 -18.14 15.97 1.91
N VAL A 166 -17.03 15.79 1.18
CA VAL A 166 -15.86 15.06 1.67
C VAL A 166 -15.12 15.88 2.73
N ARG A 167 -14.91 15.27 3.90
CA ARG A 167 -14.12 15.83 5.01
C ARG A 167 -13.01 14.90 5.47
N LEU A 168 -13.19 13.60 5.27
CA LEU A 168 -12.21 12.57 5.64
C LEU A 168 -12.07 11.54 4.52
N VAL A 169 -10.84 11.16 4.24
CA VAL A 169 -10.47 10.11 3.31
C VAL A 169 -9.82 8.98 4.09
N LYS A 170 -10.37 7.77 4.01
CA LYS A 170 -9.76 6.56 4.54
C LYS A 170 -9.09 5.81 3.40
N ILE A 171 -7.84 5.45 3.61
CA ILE A 171 -7.02 4.71 2.67
C ILE A 171 -6.88 3.28 3.21
N THR A 172 -7.27 2.29 2.41
CA THR A 172 -7.15 0.87 2.76
C THR A 172 -6.35 0.16 1.69
N ILE A 173 -5.14 -0.27 2.03
CA ILE A 173 -4.21 -0.94 1.12
C ILE A 173 -4.06 -2.39 1.54
N LYS A 174 -4.38 -3.30 0.64
CA LYS A 174 -4.21 -4.75 0.79
C LYS A 174 -3.07 -5.20 -0.09
N ILE A 175 -2.05 -5.78 0.52
CA ILE A 175 -0.83 -6.22 -0.14
C ILE A 175 -0.76 -7.74 -0.04
N GLU A 176 -0.72 -8.42 -1.18
CA GLU A 176 -0.64 -9.87 -1.28
C GLU A 176 0.34 -10.23 -2.39
N ARG A 177 1.53 -10.69 -1.97
CA ARG A 177 2.59 -11.03 -2.92
C ARG A 177 2.45 -12.43 -3.51
N ASP A 178 2.02 -13.38 -2.69
CA ASP A 178 1.77 -14.76 -3.11
C ASP A 178 0.61 -15.36 -2.30
N PRO A 179 -0.57 -15.56 -2.92
CA PRO A 179 -1.72 -16.17 -2.25
C PRO A 179 -1.48 -17.61 -1.76
N ASN A 180 -0.48 -18.31 -2.30
CA ASN A 180 -0.20 -19.71 -2.01
C ASN A 180 0.91 -19.90 -0.98
N ARG A 181 1.50 -18.82 -0.45
CA ARG A 181 2.65 -18.90 0.43
C ARG A 181 2.57 -17.86 1.54
N ALA A 182 2.87 -18.28 2.76
CA ALA A 182 3.09 -17.34 3.86
C ALA A 182 4.18 -16.32 3.48
N PRO A 183 4.02 -15.04 3.85
CA PRO A 183 3.08 -14.49 4.84
C PRO A 183 1.70 -14.15 4.24
N GLU A 184 0.67 -14.16 5.10
CA GLU A 184 -0.71 -13.81 4.73
C GLU A 184 -0.86 -12.36 4.24
N LEU A 185 -2.02 -12.08 3.65
CA LEU A 185 -2.50 -10.77 3.24
C LEU A 185 -2.18 -9.68 4.29
N THR A 186 -1.35 -8.71 3.91
CA THR A 186 -1.04 -7.57 4.76
C THR A 186 -2.02 -6.44 4.46
N THR A 187 -2.83 -6.04 5.45
CA THR A 187 -3.74 -4.89 5.31
C THR A 187 -3.20 -3.69 6.09
N LEU A 188 -3.04 -2.57 5.39
CA LEU A 188 -2.66 -1.29 5.96
C LEU A 188 -3.83 -0.32 5.81
N THR A 189 -4.15 0.40 6.88
CA THR A 189 -5.23 1.38 6.87
C THR A 189 -4.77 2.67 7.50
N SER A 190 -5.13 3.80 6.89
CA SER A 190 -4.91 5.12 7.46
C SER A 190 -6.07 6.05 7.10
N GLN A 191 -6.19 7.16 7.83
CA GLN A 191 -7.25 8.14 7.64
C GLN A 191 -6.65 9.55 7.61
N ALA A 192 -7.09 10.36 6.66
CA ALA A 192 -6.69 11.75 6.49
C ALA A 192 -7.93 12.66 6.56
N ALA A 193 -7.98 13.52 7.57
CA ALA A 193 -8.95 14.61 7.62
C ALA A 193 -8.42 15.80 6.82
N LEU A 194 -9.22 16.34 5.91
CA LEU A 194 -8.85 17.46 5.05
C LEU A 194 -8.93 18.75 5.88
N ARG A 195 -7.79 19.26 6.36
CA ARG A 195 -7.76 20.34 7.36
C ARG A 195 -8.45 21.61 6.88
N ASN A 196 -8.22 21.99 5.63
CA ASN A 196 -8.79 23.20 5.05
C ASN A 196 -10.30 23.11 4.78
N LEU A 197 -10.88 21.91 4.88
CA LEU A 197 -12.30 21.68 4.68
C LEU A 197 -13.03 21.40 5.99
N LYS A 198 -12.34 21.38 7.14
CA LYS A 198 -13.00 21.11 8.40
C LYS A 198 -13.87 22.30 8.80
N ASP A 199 -15.16 22.05 8.99
CA ASP A 199 -16.07 23.04 9.52
C ASP A 199 -15.69 23.30 11.00
N ASN A 200 -15.05 24.45 11.25
CA ASN A 200 -14.82 24.93 12.61
C ASN A 200 -16.16 25.41 13.16
N ILE A 201 -16.83 24.59 13.96
CA ILE A 201 -17.89 25.03 14.88
C ILE A 201 -17.31 25.17 16.29
#